data_AF-A0A2N0S5F7-F1
#
_entry.id   AF-A0A2N0S5F7-F1
#
_cell.length_a   1.000
_cell.length_b   1.000
_cell.length_c   1.000
_cell.angle_alpha   90.00
_cell.angle_beta   90.00
_cell.angle_gamma   90.00
#
_symmetry.space_group_name_H-M   'P 1'
#
loop_
_entity.id
_entity.type
_entity.pdbx_description
1 polymer ?
#
loop_
_entity_poly.entity_id
_entity_poly.type
_entity_poly.pdbx_seq_one_letter_code
_entity_poly.pdbx_strand_id
1 'polypeptide(L)'
;MDNGFVVDKSYKEPLLGIRDNVWNFNIEPKKDPFAPSTTGLLRLSPEGTSYFDSLSQEQQTNFFNTLLNDLSNAVPVPRPRLTSNEKTQLDLTVNEKQYLISIGIKETNDENDLSVVTVVNNINTMVKNKAQTPIGSGMATRYLDQVYGFNPSPNLWEKYKYRLLGVFLIIGLLIVLFLFAQRRDSNGNNIAILQLGLIIFDLVLDVAFVSSNARDVPVLYIPSVVFVTLPIGLNTILAFYIITQENTRPKFFQWFTAHGKVASVFTVLAGADIEALNILHSNLAGFPFFRAPFSDEAKSKIFWGACINIFIEDVPQVIIQILYRKFTVSYDNIIPLLTLISSAVNLTINIIGRLYQATNRLRHSNGSQGSNDDDTDDFGGLVAASSDASSNKKDLERLEEGENVSREIGNPESSQNYLGDVLKLDKNDEKLGLDAVLNKSYNASNGNLGNDQNKNKGMTFLKRMVSRKE
;
A
#
# COMPACT_ATOMS: atom_id res chain seq x y z
N MET A 1 4.27 54.90 -11.24
CA MET A 1 2.83 55.07 -11.58
C MET A 1 2.72 56.34 -12.39
N ASP A 2 1.98 56.32 -13.50
CA ASP A 2 1.91 57.46 -14.40
C ASP A 2 1.08 58.63 -13.85
N ASN A 3 1.34 59.83 -14.35
CA ASN A 3 0.52 60.99 -14.07
C ASN A 3 -0.92 60.74 -14.55
N GLY A 4 -1.90 61.14 -13.74
CA GLY A 4 -3.32 60.98 -14.05
C GLY A 4 -3.87 59.57 -13.80
N PHE A 5 -3.10 58.66 -13.19
CA PHE A 5 -3.60 57.36 -12.75
C PHE A 5 -4.76 57.49 -11.73
N VAL A 6 -4.73 58.55 -10.91
CA VAL A 6 -5.81 58.92 -10.00
C VAL A 6 -6.21 60.37 -10.30
N VAL A 7 -7.50 60.65 -10.20
CA VAL A 7 -8.07 61.99 -10.40
C VAL A 7 -8.65 62.46 -9.09
N ASP A 8 -8.38 63.72 -8.71
CA ASP A 8 -8.97 64.30 -7.52
C ASP A 8 -10.50 64.36 -7.66
N LYS A 9 -11.23 63.87 -6.65
CA LYS A 9 -12.69 63.76 -6.72
C LYS A 9 -13.39 65.13 -6.70
N SER A 10 -12.78 66.12 -6.04
CA SER A 10 -13.35 67.45 -5.84
C SER A 10 -13.05 68.37 -7.02
N TYR A 11 -11.83 68.33 -7.53
CA TYR A 11 -11.34 69.23 -8.57
C TYR A 11 -11.33 68.61 -9.96
N LYS A 12 -11.55 67.28 -10.07
CA LYS A 12 -11.51 66.52 -11.34
C LYS A 12 -10.16 66.64 -12.08
N GLU A 13 -9.10 67.00 -11.37
CA GLU A 13 -7.76 67.16 -11.95
C GLU A 13 -6.93 65.86 -11.83
N PRO A 14 -6.16 65.50 -12.86
CA PRO A 14 -5.26 64.36 -12.81
C PRO A 14 -4.15 64.61 -11.79
N LEU A 15 -4.01 63.70 -10.82
CA LEU A 15 -2.95 63.78 -9.81
C LEU A 15 -1.61 63.38 -10.43
N LEU A 16 -0.53 63.96 -9.89
CA LEU A 16 0.83 63.57 -10.23
C LEU A 16 1.06 62.10 -9.86
N GLY A 17 1.66 61.38 -10.79
CA GLY A 17 2.05 59.99 -10.64
C GLY A 17 3.21 59.85 -9.66
N ILE A 18 3.47 58.60 -9.27
CA ILE A 18 4.61 58.28 -8.42
C ILE A 18 5.84 58.18 -9.31
N ARG A 19 6.75 59.14 -9.16
CA ARG A 19 8.08 59.16 -9.78
C ARG A 19 8.91 57.96 -9.32
N ASP A 20 9.78 57.47 -10.21
CA ASP A 20 10.69 56.37 -9.90
C ASP A 20 11.54 56.68 -8.65
N ASN A 21 11.74 55.66 -7.81
CA ASN A 21 12.52 55.72 -6.58
C ASN A 21 12.03 56.69 -5.50
N VAL A 22 10.81 57.23 -5.57
CA VAL A 22 10.24 58.08 -4.50
C VAL A 22 9.67 57.26 -3.35
N TRP A 23 9.11 56.09 -3.64
CA TRP A 23 8.58 55.20 -2.62
C TRP A 23 9.57 54.06 -2.38
N ASN A 24 10.01 53.96 -1.13
CA ASN A 24 10.81 52.84 -0.66
C ASN A 24 9.98 52.09 0.39
N PHE A 25 9.64 50.85 0.09
CA PHE A 25 8.88 50.00 1.00
C PHE A 25 9.85 49.17 1.82
N ASN A 26 9.96 49.48 3.10
CA ASN A 26 10.60 48.55 4.04
C ASN A 26 9.56 47.52 4.46
N ILE A 27 9.75 46.29 3.99
CA ILE A 27 8.96 45.14 4.40
C ILE A 27 9.81 44.39 5.42
N GLU A 28 9.32 44.25 6.64
CA GLU A 28 9.98 43.35 7.60
C GLU A 28 9.94 41.93 7.04
N PRO A 29 11.08 41.21 7.01
CA PRO A 29 11.12 39.83 6.56
C PRO A 29 10.27 39.00 7.52
N LYS A 30 9.07 38.64 7.08
CA LYS A 30 8.24 37.70 7.81
C LYS A 30 8.93 36.34 7.71
N LYS A 31 9.48 35.86 8.83
CA LYS A 31 10.00 34.50 8.93
C LYS A 31 8.85 33.53 8.81
N ASP A 32 8.68 32.97 7.63
CA ASP A 32 7.75 31.87 7.43
C ASP A 32 8.36 30.58 8.02
N PRO A 33 7.54 29.73 8.67
CA PRO A 33 8.03 28.45 9.14
C PRO A 33 8.48 27.58 7.97
N PHE A 34 9.49 26.74 8.22
CA PHE A 34 9.93 25.73 7.25
C PHE A 34 8.74 24.89 6.78
N ALA A 35 8.67 24.66 5.48
CA ALA A 35 7.66 23.82 4.85
C ALA A 35 8.35 22.86 3.88
N PRO A 36 8.05 21.54 3.96
CA PRO A 36 8.65 20.56 3.09
C PRO A 36 8.21 20.76 1.65
N SER A 37 8.98 20.16 0.73
CA SER A 37 8.69 20.17 -0.70
C SER A 37 7.27 19.66 -0.99
N THR A 38 6.61 20.25 -1.96
CA THR A 38 5.23 19.87 -2.35
C THR A 38 5.07 19.82 -3.86
N THR A 39 4.10 19.04 -4.32
CA THR A 39 3.59 19.10 -5.69
C THR A 39 2.20 19.71 -5.65
N GLY A 40 1.78 20.34 -6.73
CA GLY A 40 0.42 20.80 -6.87
C GLY A 40 -0.04 20.79 -8.31
N LEU A 41 -1.34 20.69 -8.47
CA LEU A 41 -2.01 20.66 -9.75
C LEU A 41 -2.41 22.07 -10.17
N LEU A 42 -2.14 22.36 -11.43
CA LEU A 42 -2.77 23.43 -12.20
C LEU A 42 -3.65 22.81 -13.27
N ARG A 43 -4.60 23.59 -13.79
CA ARG A 43 -5.41 23.21 -14.94
C ARG A 43 -5.20 24.19 -16.08
N LEU A 44 -5.11 23.67 -17.30
CA LEU A 44 -5.15 24.48 -18.51
C LEU A 44 -6.59 24.89 -18.80
N SER A 45 -6.76 26.13 -19.25
CA SER A 45 -8.00 26.62 -19.85
C SER A 45 -8.38 25.80 -21.11
N PRO A 46 -9.63 25.88 -21.58
CA PRO A 46 -10.04 25.24 -22.84
C PRO A 46 -9.19 25.71 -24.04
N GLU A 47 -8.90 27.01 -24.11
CA GLU A 47 -8.02 27.59 -25.13
C GLU A 47 -6.58 27.09 -24.95
N GLY A 48 -6.11 27.03 -23.72
CA GLY A 48 -4.79 26.49 -23.37
C GLY A 48 -4.62 25.02 -23.74
N THR A 49 -5.66 24.22 -23.53
CA THR A 49 -5.69 22.80 -23.87
C THR A 49 -5.65 22.60 -25.38
N SER A 50 -6.45 23.37 -26.12
CA SER A 50 -6.45 23.36 -27.58
C SER A 50 -5.10 23.79 -28.15
N TYR A 51 -4.47 24.81 -27.56
CA TYR A 51 -3.12 25.24 -27.92
C TYR A 51 -2.10 24.13 -27.65
N PHE A 52 -2.12 23.52 -26.47
CA PHE A 52 -1.20 22.46 -26.09
C PHE A 52 -1.31 21.23 -27.02
N ASP A 53 -2.53 20.84 -27.39
CA ASP A 53 -2.78 19.74 -28.34
C ASP A 53 -2.23 20.02 -29.75
N SER A 54 -2.11 21.30 -30.14
CA SER A 54 -1.56 21.69 -31.44
C SER A 54 -0.03 21.60 -31.51
N LEU A 55 0.64 21.44 -30.37
CA LEU A 55 2.10 21.42 -30.26
C LEU A 55 2.66 20.02 -30.57
N SER A 56 3.84 19.99 -31.19
CA SER A 56 4.64 18.76 -31.28
C SER A 56 5.16 18.32 -29.92
N GLN A 57 5.64 17.08 -29.79
CA GLN A 57 6.15 16.56 -28.52
C GLN A 57 7.31 17.40 -27.94
N GLU A 58 8.23 17.86 -28.80
CA GLU A 58 9.33 18.75 -28.39
C GLU A 58 8.78 20.11 -27.90
N GLN A 59 7.77 20.64 -28.60
CA GLN A 59 7.13 21.90 -28.22
C GLN A 59 6.33 21.78 -26.91
N GLN A 60 5.76 20.60 -26.60
CA GLN A 60 5.09 20.33 -25.33
C GLN A 60 6.08 20.32 -24.16
N THR A 61 7.26 19.71 -24.31
CA THR A 61 8.34 19.83 -23.31
C THR A 61 8.78 21.28 -23.14
N ASN A 62 8.94 22.02 -24.24
CA ASN A 62 9.27 23.45 -24.18
C ASN A 62 8.19 24.27 -23.49
N PHE A 63 6.91 23.94 -23.68
CA PHE A 63 5.80 24.58 -22.98
C PHE A 63 5.96 24.49 -21.45
N PHE A 64 6.32 23.31 -20.91
CA PHE A 64 6.57 23.17 -19.47
C PHE A 64 7.77 23.99 -19.01
N ASN A 65 8.86 24.01 -19.78
CA ASN A 65 10.02 24.84 -19.44
C ASN A 65 9.68 26.34 -19.42
N THR A 66 8.93 26.81 -20.41
CA THR A 66 8.41 28.18 -20.46
C THR A 66 7.48 28.47 -19.30
N LEU A 67 6.57 27.54 -18.97
CA LEU A 67 5.66 27.68 -17.83
C LEU A 67 6.42 27.86 -16.52
N LEU A 68 7.46 27.05 -16.28
CA LEU A 68 8.26 27.13 -15.05
C LEU A 68 9.10 28.43 -15.01
N ASN A 69 9.57 28.94 -16.16
CA ASN A 69 10.25 30.24 -16.23
C ASN A 69 9.29 31.40 -15.96
N ASP A 70 8.11 31.38 -16.58
CA ASP A 70 7.05 32.36 -16.34
C ASP A 70 6.66 32.39 -14.85
N LEU A 71 6.46 31.22 -14.23
CA LEU A 71 6.14 31.11 -12.81
C LEU A 71 7.27 31.63 -11.92
N SER A 72 8.53 31.32 -12.24
CA SER A 72 9.72 31.80 -11.52
C SER A 72 9.85 33.31 -11.56
N ASN A 73 9.46 33.94 -12.67
CA ASN A 73 9.47 35.40 -12.82
C ASN A 73 8.27 36.06 -12.12
N ALA A 74 7.08 35.46 -12.22
CA ALA A 74 5.86 36.02 -11.64
C ALA A 74 5.82 35.88 -10.11
N VAL A 75 6.20 34.71 -9.60
CA VAL A 75 6.41 34.45 -8.17
C VAL A 75 7.93 34.27 -8.01
N PRO A 76 8.66 35.30 -7.53
CA PRO A 76 10.12 35.35 -7.54
C PRO A 76 10.73 34.22 -6.70
N VAL A 77 10.83 33.05 -7.32
CA VAL A 77 11.29 31.78 -6.75
C VAL A 77 12.37 31.26 -7.69
N PRO A 78 13.53 30.85 -7.17
CA PRO A 78 14.60 30.30 -8.00
C PRO A 78 14.10 29.17 -8.91
N ARG A 79 14.34 29.28 -10.21
CA ARG A 79 13.91 28.30 -11.22
C ARG A 79 14.22 26.83 -10.88
N PRO A 80 15.38 26.46 -10.27
CA PRO A 80 15.68 25.08 -9.89
C PRO A 80 14.77 24.48 -8.80
N ARG A 81 14.03 25.34 -8.08
CA ARG A 81 13.04 24.94 -7.08
C ARG A 81 11.70 24.55 -7.71
N LEU A 82 11.44 24.96 -8.96
CA LEU A 82 10.24 24.59 -9.68
C LEU A 82 10.50 23.39 -10.58
N THR A 83 9.66 22.36 -10.50
CA THR A 83 9.76 21.14 -11.30
C THR A 83 8.43 20.80 -11.97
N SER A 84 8.48 19.99 -13.02
CA SER A 84 7.31 19.40 -13.68
C SER A 84 7.62 17.94 -13.98
N ASN A 85 6.58 17.11 -14.05
CA ASN A 85 6.72 15.75 -14.58
C ASN A 85 6.44 15.68 -16.09
N GLU A 86 6.14 16.82 -16.72
CA GLU A 86 5.86 17.01 -18.15
C GLU A 86 4.70 16.14 -18.69
N LYS A 87 3.80 15.74 -17.79
CA LYS A 87 2.62 14.95 -18.13
C LYS A 87 1.36 15.81 -18.09
N THR A 88 0.38 15.39 -18.87
CA THR A 88 -0.98 15.90 -18.85
C THR A 88 -1.95 14.79 -18.54
N GLN A 89 -3.05 15.14 -17.86
CA GLN A 89 -4.15 14.24 -17.55
C GLN A 89 -5.45 14.96 -17.83
N LEU A 90 -6.40 14.29 -18.48
CA LEU A 90 -7.71 14.87 -18.74
C LEU A 90 -8.48 15.08 -17.44
N ASP A 91 -8.98 16.30 -17.23
CA ASP A 91 -9.88 16.60 -16.12
C ASP A 91 -11.31 16.17 -16.49
N LEU A 92 -11.76 15.05 -15.91
CA LEU A 92 -13.11 14.52 -16.12
C LEU A 92 -14.17 15.21 -15.24
N THR A 93 -13.78 16.15 -14.37
CA THR A 93 -14.72 16.88 -13.51
C THR A 93 -15.42 18.04 -14.23
N VAL A 94 -14.96 18.36 -15.44
CA VAL A 94 -15.47 19.42 -16.30
C VAL A 94 -15.96 18.85 -17.62
N ASN A 95 -16.96 19.51 -18.22
CA ASN A 95 -17.53 19.08 -19.51
C ASN A 95 -16.62 19.42 -20.70
N GLU A 96 -15.80 20.45 -20.56
CA GLU A 96 -14.86 20.87 -21.59
C GLU A 96 -13.54 20.13 -21.43
N LYS A 97 -12.91 19.80 -22.56
CA LYS A 97 -11.61 19.11 -22.56
C LYS A 97 -10.56 20.05 -21.94
N GLN A 98 -10.11 19.74 -20.74
CA GLN A 98 -9.07 20.48 -20.03
C GLN A 98 -8.01 19.54 -19.46
N TYR A 99 -6.74 19.96 -19.49
CA TYR A 99 -5.66 19.17 -18.90
C TYR A 99 -5.24 19.66 -17.52
N LEU A 100 -5.06 18.71 -16.60
CA LEU A 100 -4.32 18.86 -15.37
C LEU A 100 -2.82 18.68 -15.63
N ILE A 101 -2.02 19.51 -14.99
CA ILE A 101 -0.55 19.46 -15.01
C ILE A 101 -0.01 19.58 -13.59
N SER A 102 1.13 18.94 -13.32
CA SER A 102 1.77 18.94 -12.00
C SER A 102 2.98 19.86 -11.96
N ILE A 103 3.04 20.74 -10.97
CA ILE A 103 4.19 21.58 -10.66
C ILE A 103 4.70 21.24 -9.26
N GLY A 104 5.98 20.91 -9.15
CA GLY A 104 6.67 20.72 -7.89
C GLY A 104 7.34 22.01 -7.43
N ILE A 105 7.33 22.22 -6.11
CA ILE A 105 7.99 23.32 -5.41
C ILE A 105 8.90 22.69 -4.36
N LYS A 106 10.20 22.82 -4.53
CA LYS A 106 11.20 22.31 -3.58
C LYS A 106 11.30 23.22 -2.36
N GLU A 107 11.54 22.60 -1.21
CA GLU A 107 11.91 23.29 0.02
C GLU A 107 13.21 24.07 -0.11
N THR A 108 13.47 24.92 0.87
CA THR A 108 14.66 25.75 0.99
C THR A 108 14.99 25.92 2.47
N ASN A 109 16.29 26.03 2.76
CA ASN A 109 16.79 26.41 4.08
C ASN A 109 17.30 27.86 4.10
N ASP A 110 17.23 28.57 2.96
CA ASP A 110 17.59 29.99 2.90
C ASP A 110 16.44 30.83 3.46
N GLU A 111 16.73 31.61 4.50
CA GLU A 111 15.74 32.50 5.13
C GLU A 111 15.31 33.66 4.22
N ASN A 112 16.07 33.96 3.16
CA ASN A 112 15.73 34.99 2.18
C ASN A 112 14.78 34.49 1.09
N ASP A 113 14.65 33.18 0.97
CA ASP A 113 13.79 32.55 -0.03
C ASP A 113 12.34 32.43 0.48
N LEU A 114 11.40 32.44 -0.46
CA LEU A 114 10.00 32.18 -0.14
C LEU A 114 9.80 30.73 0.35
N SER A 115 9.08 30.58 1.47
CA SER A 115 8.64 29.29 1.98
C SER A 115 7.71 28.59 0.99
N VAL A 116 7.68 27.25 0.99
CA VAL A 116 6.83 26.49 0.07
C VAL A 116 5.36 26.88 0.20
N VAL A 117 4.87 27.09 1.42
CA VAL A 117 3.48 27.50 1.69
C VAL A 117 3.17 28.87 1.06
N THR A 118 4.09 29.83 1.18
CA THR A 118 3.92 31.16 0.58
C THR A 118 3.97 31.11 -0.93
N VAL A 119 4.86 30.30 -1.52
CA VAL A 119 4.89 30.09 -2.98
C VAL A 119 3.56 29.51 -3.48
N VAL A 120 3.04 28.47 -2.83
CA VAL A 120 1.74 27.85 -3.17
C VAL A 120 0.62 28.90 -3.13
N ASN A 121 0.54 29.68 -2.05
CA ASN A 121 -0.49 30.70 -1.88
C ASN A 121 -0.37 31.82 -2.93
N ASN A 122 0.86 32.25 -3.24
CA ASN A 122 1.12 33.27 -4.26
C ASN A 122 0.72 32.77 -5.65
N ILE A 123 1.16 31.58 -6.06
CA ILE A 123 0.76 31.00 -7.36
C ILE A 123 -0.76 30.88 -7.44
N ASN A 124 -1.42 30.32 -6.42
CA ASN A 124 -2.88 30.18 -6.39
C ASN A 124 -3.59 31.53 -6.53
N THR A 125 -3.16 32.53 -5.75
CA THR A 125 -3.75 33.88 -5.76
C THR A 125 -3.55 34.54 -7.11
N MET A 126 -2.36 34.43 -7.70
CA MET A 126 -2.05 35.06 -8.97
C MET A 126 -2.78 34.39 -10.14
N VAL A 127 -2.91 33.05 -10.16
CA VAL A 127 -3.69 32.34 -11.17
C VAL A 127 -5.17 32.72 -11.08
N LYS A 128 -5.75 32.78 -9.88
CA LYS A 128 -7.15 33.21 -9.68
C LYS A 128 -7.40 34.65 -10.10
N ASN A 129 -6.39 35.51 -10.01
CA ASN A 129 -6.44 36.92 -10.40
C ASN A 129 -5.62 37.19 -11.67
N LYS A 130 -5.54 36.25 -12.63
CA LYS A 130 -4.59 36.33 -13.74
C LYS A 130 -4.68 37.62 -14.55
N ALA A 131 -5.86 38.23 -14.68
CA ALA A 131 -6.05 39.49 -15.40
C ALA A 131 -5.30 40.69 -14.78
N GLN A 132 -4.92 40.61 -13.50
CA GLN A 132 -4.26 41.67 -12.74
C GLN A 132 -2.81 41.31 -12.34
N THR A 133 -2.31 40.16 -12.76
CA THR A 133 -0.99 39.67 -12.35
C THR A 133 -0.12 39.30 -13.54
N PRO A 134 1.22 39.28 -13.39
CA PRO A 134 2.14 38.89 -14.46
C PRO A 134 1.86 37.51 -15.09
N ILE A 135 1.19 36.60 -14.37
CA ILE A 135 0.75 35.29 -14.86
C ILE A 135 -0.18 35.42 -16.09
N GLY A 136 -1.04 36.44 -16.15
CA GLY A 136 -1.94 36.65 -17.28
C GLY A 136 -1.23 37.06 -18.57
N SER A 137 -0.05 37.66 -18.46
CA SER A 137 0.76 38.13 -19.59
C SER A 137 1.89 37.18 -19.99
N GLY A 138 2.12 36.10 -19.24
CA GLY A 138 3.19 35.16 -19.53
C GLY A 138 2.91 34.30 -20.78
N MET A 139 3.98 33.73 -21.34
CA MET A 139 3.92 32.99 -22.61
C MET A 139 3.10 31.70 -22.49
N ALA A 140 3.29 30.95 -21.40
CA ALA A 140 2.57 29.71 -21.09
C ALA A 140 1.58 29.90 -19.94
N THR A 141 1.91 30.72 -18.93
CA THR A 141 1.05 30.94 -17.75
C THR A 141 -0.31 31.57 -18.05
N ARG A 142 -0.45 32.33 -19.14
CA ARG A 142 -1.74 32.90 -19.58
C ARG A 142 -2.82 31.84 -19.83
N TYR A 143 -2.40 30.63 -20.21
CA TYR A 143 -3.26 29.49 -20.52
C TYR A 143 -3.76 28.76 -19.27
N LEU A 144 -3.34 29.17 -18.08
CA LEU A 144 -3.85 28.60 -16.83
C LEU A 144 -5.32 28.99 -16.60
N ASP A 145 -6.06 28.05 -16.05
CA ASP A 145 -7.45 28.21 -15.66
C ASP A 145 -7.55 28.92 -14.31
N GLN A 146 -8.06 30.15 -14.37
CA GLN A 146 -8.26 31.01 -13.19
C GLN A 146 -9.28 30.45 -12.20
N VAL A 147 -10.25 29.63 -12.66
CA VAL A 147 -11.29 29.07 -11.78
C VAL A 147 -10.70 27.96 -10.92
N TYR A 148 -9.82 27.14 -11.50
CA TYR A 148 -9.17 26.04 -10.80
C TYR A 148 -8.12 26.53 -9.79
N GLY A 149 -7.28 27.50 -10.19
CA GLY A 149 -6.18 27.98 -9.36
C GLY A 149 -5.06 26.94 -9.24
N PHE A 150 -4.37 26.94 -8.10
CA PHE A 150 -3.31 25.96 -7.77
C PHE A 150 -3.73 25.11 -6.58
N ASN A 151 -3.80 23.79 -6.77
CA ASN A 151 -4.27 22.84 -5.77
C ASN A 151 -3.11 21.92 -5.32
N PRO A 152 -2.53 22.13 -4.13
CA PRO A 152 -1.41 21.32 -3.64
C PRO A 152 -1.85 19.87 -3.38
N SER A 153 -0.99 18.93 -3.75
CA SER A 153 -1.13 17.50 -3.45
C SER A 153 -1.27 17.31 -1.93
N PRO A 154 -2.27 16.54 -1.46
CA PRO A 154 -2.42 16.28 -0.04
C PRO A 154 -1.27 15.43 0.49
N ASN A 155 -0.88 15.68 1.73
CA ASN A 155 0.01 14.76 2.43
C ASN A 155 -0.69 13.40 2.61
N LEU A 156 -0.18 12.37 1.93
CA LEU A 156 -0.79 11.03 1.92
C LEU A 156 -0.87 10.42 3.31
N TRP A 157 0.16 10.61 4.15
CA TRP A 157 0.15 10.12 5.52
C TRP A 157 -0.96 10.78 6.33
N GLU A 158 -1.03 12.11 6.32
CA GLU A 158 -2.08 12.83 7.06
C GLU A 158 -3.49 12.45 6.59
N LYS A 159 -3.66 12.26 5.28
CA LYS A 159 -4.94 11.87 4.68
C LYS A 159 -5.36 10.43 5.01
N TYR A 160 -4.41 9.49 5.05
CA TYR A 160 -4.72 8.05 5.10
C TYR A 160 -4.27 7.32 6.38
N LYS A 161 -3.58 7.97 7.34
CA LYS A 161 -3.04 7.32 8.55
C LYS A 161 -4.04 6.44 9.32
N TYR A 162 -5.28 6.89 9.48
CA TYR A 162 -6.30 6.09 10.19
C TYR A 162 -6.82 4.90 9.37
N ARG A 163 -6.87 5.03 8.03
CA ARG A 163 -7.22 3.90 7.15
C ARG A 163 -6.10 2.85 7.16
N LEU A 164 -4.84 3.29 7.10
CA LEU A 164 -3.68 2.42 7.20
C LEU A 164 -3.59 1.73 8.57
N LEU A 165 -3.90 2.44 9.67
CA LEU A 165 -4.01 1.84 10.99
C LEU A 165 -5.03 0.69 11.00
N GLY A 166 -6.18 0.86 10.35
CA GLY A 166 -7.17 -0.21 10.18
C GLY A 166 -6.60 -1.43 9.45
N VAL A 167 -5.84 -1.22 8.37
CA VAL A 167 -5.17 -2.31 7.63
C VAL A 167 -4.17 -3.04 8.55
N PHE A 168 -3.34 -2.32 9.30
CA PHE A 168 -2.39 -2.93 10.25
C PHE A 168 -3.07 -3.72 11.36
N LEU A 169 -4.23 -3.25 11.86
CA LEU A 169 -5.02 -3.99 12.84
C LEU A 169 -5.57 -5.30 12.28
N ILE A 170 -6.02 -5.31 11.02
CA ILE A 170 -6.48 -6.53 10.34
C ILE A 170 -5.32 -7.52 10.15
N ILE A 171 -4.15 -7.05 9.72
CA ILE A 171 -2.94 -7.88 9.60
C ILE A 171 -2.56 -8.47 10.97
N GLY A 172 -2.57 -7.65 12.02
CA GLY A 172 -2.31 -8.11 13.39
C GLY A 172 -3.30 -9.17 13.85
N LEU A 173 -4.59 -9.01 13.54
CA LEU A 173 -5.63 -9.99 13.83
C LEU A 173 -5.37 -11.32 13.10
N LEU A 174 -5.01 -11.27 11.81
CA LEU A 174 -4.69 -12.48 11.04
C LEU A 174 -3.49 -13.24 11.63
N ILE A 175 -2.46 -12.52 12.09
CA ILE A 175 -1.31 -13.13 12.77
C ILE A 175 -1.73 -13.79 14.09
N VAL A 176 -2.59 -13.13 14.89
CA VAL A 176 -3.12 -13.72 16.13
C VAL A 176 -3.94 -14.98 15.85
N LEU A 177 -4.78 -14.97 14.82
CA LEU A 177 -5.55 -16.13 14.39
C LEU A 177 -4.65 -17.27 13.91
N PHE A 178 -3.59 -16.96 13.16
CA PHE A 178 -2.58 -17.92 12.74
C PHE A 178 -1.89 -18.59 13.96
N LEU A 179 -1.45 -17.81 14.95
CA LEU A 179 -0.84 -18.33 16.17
C LEU A 179 -1.81 -19.20 16.98
N PHE A 180 -3.09 -18.81 17.05
CA PHE A 180 -4.11 -19.60 17.72
C PHE A 180 -4.35 -20.94 17.01
N ALA A 181 -4.44 -20.93 15.68
CA ALA A 181 -4.56 -22.13 14.87
C ALA A 181 -3.36 -23.05 15.06
N GLN A 182 -2.14 -22.49 15.05
CA GLN A 182 -0.90 -23.23 15.27
C GLN A 182 -0.82 -23.89 16.64
N ARG A 183 -1.31 -23.23 17.69
CA ARG A 183 -1.38 -23.81 19.04
C ARG A 183 -2.42 -24.92 19.16
N ARG A 184 -3.50 -24.83 18.40
CA ARG A 184 -4.61 -25.77 18.48
C ARG A 184 -4.30 -27.10 17.78
N ASP A 185 -3.77 -27.03 16.56
CA ASP A 185 -3.34 -28.19 15.80
C ASP A 185 -2.16 -27.79 14.92
N SER A 186 -0.94 -28.14 15.35
CA SER A 186 0.30 -27.81 14.63
C SER A 186 0.50 -28.64 13.35
N ASN A 187 -0.23 -29.75 13.20
CA ASN A 187 -0.14 -30.63 12.04
C ASN A 187 -1.03 -30.17 10.88
N GLY A 188 -1.95 -29.23 11.14
CA GLY A 188 -2.72 -28.56 10.11
C GLY A 188 -1.91 -27.50 9.38
N ASN A 189 -2.22 -27.27 8.11
CA ASN A 189 -1.62 -26.17 7.37
C ASN A 189 -2.30 -24.84 7.72
N ASN A 190 -1.86 -24.26 8.83
CA ASN A 190 -2.47 -23.07 9.40
C ASN A 190 -2.13 -21.77 8.64
N ILE A 191 -1.15 -21.81 7.73
CA ILE A 191 -0.80 -20.67 6.85
C ILE A 191 -1.98 -20.30 5.95
N ALA A 192 -2.92 -21.22 5.72
CA ALA A 192 -4.17 -20.99 5.00
C ALA A 192 -4.97 -19.76 5.50
N ILE A 193 -4.86 -19.37 6.78
CA ILE A 193 -5.48 -18.14 7.30
C ILE A 193 -4.88 -16.89 6.66
N LEU A 194 -3.56 -16.83 6.54
CA LEU A 194 -2.86 -15.69 5.95
C LEU A 194 -3.12 -15.64 4.44
N GLN A 195 -3.10 -16.79 3.78
CA GLN A 195 -3.45 -16.90 2.36
C GLN A 195 -4.88 -16.42 2.09
N LEU A 196 -5.85 -16.82 2.91
CA LEU A 196 -7.23 -16.31 2.81
C LEU A 196 -7.28 -14.78 2.93
N GLY A 197 -6.52 -14.23 3.88
CA GLY A 197 -6.39 -12.78 4.06
C GLY A 197 -5.83 -12.08 2.83
N LEU A 198 -4.80 -12.66 2.19
CA LEU A 198 -4.20 -12.13 0.97
C LEU A 198 -5.18 -12.17 -0.22
N ILE A 199 -5.87 -13.30 -0.45
CA ILE A 199 -6.87 -13.44 -1.52
C ILE A 199 -7.97 -12.38 -1.38
N ILE A 200 -8.49 -12.18 -0.17
CA ILE A 200 -9.55 -11.18 0.08
C ILE A 200 -9.00 -9.76 -0.11
N PHE A 201 -7.81 -9.49 0.39
CA PHE A 201 -7.21 -8.16 0.29
C PHE A 201 -6.95 -7.75 -1.15
N ASP A 202 -6.46 -8.68 -1.98
CA ASP A 202 -6.17 -8.44 -3.38
C ASP A 202 -7.44 -8.10 -4.18
N LEU A 203 -8.47 -8.94 -4.06
CA LEU A 203 -9.78 -8.69 -4.68
C LEU A 203 -10.34 -7.31 -4.31
N VAL A 204 -10.25 -6.94 -3.03
CA VAL A 204 -10.73 -5.65 -2.55
C VAL A 204 -9.96 -4.50 -3.19
N LEU A 205 -8.63 -4.60 -3.30
CA LEU A 205 -7.79 -3.57 -3.90
C LEU A 205 -8.01 -3.44 -5.41
N ASP A 206 -8.20 -4.55 -6.12
CA ASP A 206 -8.44 -4.53 -7.56
C ASP A 206 -9.78 -3.90 -7.89
N VAL A 207 -10.84 -4.30 -7.18
CA VAL A 207 -12.16 -3.69 -7.31
C VAL A 207 -12.12 -2.21 -6.92
N ALA A 208 -11.41 -1.85 -5.85
CA ALA A 208 -11.26 -0.46 -5.43
C ALA A 208 -10.55 0.40 -6.48
N PHE A 209 -9.49 -0.14 -7.11
CA PHE A 209 -8.76 0.52 -8.17
C PHE A 209 -9.64 0.75 -9.41
N VAL A 210 -10.34 -0.28 -9.89
CA VAL A 210 -11.24 -0.16 -11.05
C VAL A 210 -12.36 0.84 -10.79
N SER A 211 -12.91 0.84 -9.57
CA SER A 211 -14.05 1.69 -9.20
C SER A 211 -13.68 3.15 -8.99
N SER A 212 -12.48 3.42 -8.46
CA SER A 212 -12.12 4.75 -7.96
C SER A 212 -11.05 5.47 -8.78
N ASN A 213 -10.22 4.74 -9.54
CA ASN A 213 -8.99 5.27 -10.13
C ASN A 213 -8.81 4.92 -11.60
N ALA A 214 -9.30 3.77 -12.08
CA ALA A 214 -9.06 3.34 -13.46
C ALA A 214 -9.62 4.32 -14.52
N ARG A 215 -10.55 5.21 -14.14
CA ARG A 215 -11.09 6.26 -15.01
C ARG A 215 -10.16 7.46 -15.18
N ASP A 216 -9.22 7.68 -14.27
CA ASP A 216 -8.27 8.79 -14.32
C ASP A 216 -7.40 8.72 -15.59
N VAL A 217 -7.19 7.50 -16.11
CA VAL A 217 -6.46 7.22 -17.33
C VAL A 217 -7.39 6.43 -18.27
N PRO A 218 -8.15 7.11 -19.17
CA PRO A 218 -9.21 6.47 -19.97
C PRO A 218 -8.77 5.25 -20.77
N VAL A 219 -7.53 5.25 -21.29
CA VAL A 219 -6.96 4.13 -22.05
C VAL A 219 -6.79 2.86 -21.21
N LEU A 220 -6.66 2.98 -19.89
CA LEU A 220 -6.51 1.85 -18.97
C LEU A 220 -7.83 1.36 -18.39
N TYR A 221 -8.93 2.12 -18.51
CA TYR A 221 -10.20 1.74 -17.88
C TYR A 221 -10.72 0.38 -18.35
N ILE A 222 -10.86 0.19 -19.67
CA ILE A 222 -11.38 -1.05 -20.25
C ILE A 222 -10.46 -2.24 -19.92
N PRO A 223 -9.13 -2.18 -20.14
CA PRO A 223 -8.23 -3.25 -19.71
C PRO A 223 -8.39 -3.59 -18.22
N SER A 224 -8.45 -2.58 -17.34
CA SER A 224 -8.58 -2.81 -15.89
C SER A 224 -9.87 -3.56 -15.54
N VAL A 225 -10.99 -3.22 -16.16
CA VAL A 225 -12.26 -3.95 -15.95
C VAL A 225 -12.16 -5.40 -16.45
N VAL A 226 -11.60 -5.60 -17.64
CA VAL A 226 -11.47 -6.94 -18.24
C VAL A 226 -10.58 -7.85 -17.39
N PHE A 227 -9.42 -7.36 -16.97
CA PHE A 227 -8.45 -8.15 -16.21
C PHE A 227 -8.83 -8.37 -14.73
N VAL A 228 -9.89 -7.74 -14.24
CA VAL A 228 -10.53 -8.10 -12.96
C VAL A 228 -11.69 -9.06 -13.19
N THR A 229 -12.55 -8.80 -14.17
CA THR A 229 -13.79 -9.57 -14.35
C THR A 229 -13.59 -10.93 -15.03
N LEU A 230 -12.65 -11.03 -15.98
CA LEU A 230 -12.39 -12.26 -16.71
C LEU A 230 -11.78 -13.35 -15.81
N PRO A 231 -10.72 -13.10 -15.01
CA PRO A 231 -10.21 -14.11 -14.08
C PRO A 231 -11.28 -14.55 -13.08
N ILE A 232 -12.05 -13.60 -12.53
CA ILE A 232 -13.14 -13.94 -11.61
C ILE A 232 -14.15 -14.90 -12.24
N GLY A 233 -14.55 -14.65 -13.49
CA GLY A 233 -15.47 -15.51 -14.23
C GLY A 233 -14.89 -16.92 -14.46
N LEU A 234 -13.64 -17.00 -14.93
CA LEU A 234 -12.98 -18.27 -15.22
C LEU A 234 -12.74 -19.10 -13.96
N ASN A 235 -12.25 -18.48 -12.89
CA ASN A 235 -12.02 -19.12 -11.60
C ASN A 235 -13.33 -19.61 -10.98
N THR A 236 -14.40 -18.82 -11.07
CA THR A 236 -15.73 -19.23 -10.60
C THR A 236 -16.23 -20.47 -11.36
N ILE A 237 -16.15 -20.47 -12.70
CA ILE A 237 -16.57 -21.62 -13.53
C ILE A 237 -15.76 -22.87 -13.16
N LEU A 238 -14.44 -22.73 -13.02
CA LEU A 238 -13.56 -23.84 -12.64
C LEU A 238 -13.87 -24.36 -11.24
N ALA A 239 -14.13 -23.49 -10.26
CA ALA A 239 -14.47 -23.87 -8.90
C ALA A 239 -15.79 -24.66 -8.85
N PHE A 240 -16.83 -24.18 -9.54
CA PHE A 240 -18.10 -24.90 -9.64
C PHE A 240 -17.94 -26.26 -10.32
N TYR A 241 -17.15 -26.32 -11.39
CA TYR A 241 -16.85 -27.57 -12.07
C TYR A 241 -16.17 -28.59 -11.14
N ILE A 242 -15.12 -28.17 -10.41
CA ILE A 242 -14.39 -29.02 -9.46
C ILE A 242 -15.33 -29.56 -8.38
N ILE A 243 -16.09 -28.68 -7.73
CA ILE A 243 -17.00 -29.09 -6.63
C ILE A 243 -18.10 -30.02 -7.14
N THR A 244 -18.66 -29.77 -8.33
CA THR A 244 -19.70 -30.61 -8.91
C THR A 244 -19.16 -31.99 -9.27
N GLN A 245 -17.97 -32.07 -9.87
CA GLN A 245 -17.34 -33.33 -10.20
C GLN A 245 -16.99 -34.11 -8.92
N GLU A 246 -16.44 -33.45 -7.90
CA GLU A 246 -16.09 -34.07 -6.63
C GLU A 246 -17.30 -34.62 -5.88
N ASN A 247 -18.45 -33.94 -5.96
CA ASN A 247 -19.71 -34.42 -5.38
C ASN A 247 -20.23 -35.74 -5.98
N THR A 248 -19.68 -36.22 -7.10
CA THR A 248 -19.97 -37.57 -7.61
C THR A 248 -19.28 -38.67 -6.80
N ARG A 249 -18.24 -38.34 -6.02
CA ARG A 249 -17.49 -39.31 -5.21
C ARG A 249 -18.12 -39.48 -3.83
N PRO A 250 -18.41 -40.71 -3.36
CA PRO A 250 -19.13 -40.93 -2.11
C PRO A 250 -18.51 -40.27 -0.87
N LYS A 251 -17.17 -40.32 -0.73
CA LYS A 251 -16.45 -39.72 0.40
C LYS A 251 -16.59 -38.19 0.44
N PHE A 252 -16.44 -37.53 -0.70
CA PHE A 252 -16.57 -36.09 -0.79
C PHE A 252 -18.02 -35.65 -0.61
N PHE A 253 -18.98 -36.36 -1.21
CA PHE A 253 -20.40 -36.09 -1.03
C PHE A 253 -20.83 -36.16 0.45
N GLN A 254 -20.36 -37.17 1.20
CA GLN A 254 -20.61 -37.26 2.64
C GLN A 254 -20.05 -36.05 3.40
N TRP A 255 -18.82 -35.64 3.10
CA TRP A 255 -18.23 -34.43 3.70
C TRP A 255 -19.01 -33.16 3.30
N PHE A 256 -19.41 -33.04 2.03
CA PHE A 256 -20.14 -31.89 1.50
C PHE A 256 -21.54 -31.77 2.12
N THR A 257 -22.25 -32.88 2.34
CA THR A 257 -23.54 -32.86 3.03
C THR A 257 -23.42 -32.44 4.49
N ALA A 258 -22.31 -32.79 5.17
CA ALA A 258 -22.04 -32.38 6.54
C ALA A 258 -21.58 -30.90 6.66
N HIS A 259 -20.86 -30.39 5.67
CA HIS A 259 -20.16 -29.09 5.73
C HIS A 259 -20.47 -28.14 4.57
N GLY A 260 -21.61 -28.33 3.89
CA GLY A 260 -21.94 -27.67 2.62
C GLY A 260 -21.89 -26.14 2.68
N LYS A 261 -22.24 -25.52 3.82
CA LYS A 261 -22.13 -24.06 3.98
C LYS A 261 -20.70 -23.56 3.80
N VAL A 262 -19.72 -24.25 4.40
CA VAL A 262 -18.30 -23.90 4.29
C VAL A 262 -17.85 -24.14 2.85
N ALA A 263 -18.20 -25.28 2.27
CA ALA A 263 -17.90 -25.59 0.87
C ALA A 263 -18.43 -24.50 -0.09
N SER A 264 -19.67 -24.06 0.07
CA SER A 264 -20.27 -23.00 -0.76
C SER A 264 -19.53 -21.66 -0.62
N VAL A 265 -19.18 -21.25 0.60
CA VAL A 265 -18.42 -20.00 0.83
C VAL A 265 -17.08 -20.06 0.10
N PHE A 266 -16.32 -21.13 0.25
CA PHE A 266 -15.03 -21.27 -0.43
C PHE A 266 -15.16 -21.48 -1.94
N THR A 267 -16.26 -22.03 -2.44
CA THR A 267 -16.55 -22.10 -3.88
C THR A 267 -16.74 -20.70 -4.47
N VAL A 268 -17.43 -19.81 -3.76
CA VAL A 268 -17.61 -18.41 -4.19
C VAL A 268 -16.32 -17.62 -4.05
N LEU A 269 -15.60 -17.78 -2.94
CA LEU A 269 -14.29 -17.13 -2.73
C LEU A 269 -13.26 -17.61 -3.74
N ALA A 270 -13.37 -18.84 -4.22
CA ALA A 270 -12.54 -19.36 -5.29
C ALA A 270 -12.73 -18.63 -6.61
N GLY A 271 -13.79 -17.82 -6.76
CA GLY A 271 -13.89 -16.87 -7.86
C GLY A 271 -12.80 -15.80 -7.81
N ALA A 272 -12.37 -15.35 -6.63
CA ALA A 272 -11.26 -14.39 -6.52
C ALA A 272 -9.93 -15.04 -6.88
N ASP A 273 -9.65 -16.19 -6.26
CA ASP A 273 -8.48 -17.00 -6.56
C ASP A 273 -8.84 -18.46 -6.35
N ILE A 274 -8.62 -19.30 -7.37
CA ILE A 274 -8.95 -20.73 -7.32
C ILE A 274 -8.27 -21.46 -6.15
N GLU A 275 -7.16 -20.93 -5.64
CA GLU A 275 -6.47 -21.45 -4.46
C GLU A 275 -7.28 -21.36 -3.18
N ALA A 276 -8.36 -20.56 -3.13
CA ALA A 276 -9.26 -20.57 -1.99
C ALA A 276 -9.86 -21.97 -1.74
N LEU A 277 -9.98 -22.83 -2.77
CA LEU A 277 -10.38 -24.23 -2.60
C LEU A 277 -9.34 -25.07 -1.84
N ASN A 278 -8.06 -24.71 -1.89
CA ASN A 278 -7.01 -25.42 -1.14
C ASN A 278 -7.21 -25.32 0.37
N ILE A 279 -7.87 -24.25 0.83
CA ILE A 279 -8.18 -24.04 2.24
C ILE A 279 -9.14 -25.13 2.76
N LEU A 280 -10.04 -25.65 1.92
CA LEU A 280 -10.99 -26.69 2.30
C LEU A 280 -10.33 -28.04 2.64
N HIS A 281 -9.10 -28.31 2.18
CA HIS A 281 -8.35 -29.53 2.51
C HIS A 281 -7.05 -29.28 3.30
N SER A 282 -6.86 -28.05 3.80
CA SER A 282 -5.66 -27.64 4.53
C SER A 282 -5.55 -28.21 5.95
N ASN A 283 -6.57 -28.89 6.46
CA ASN A 283 -6.70 -29.28 7.87
C ASN A 283 -6.54 -28.07 8.83
N LEU A 284 -6.99 -26.88 8.41
CA LEU A 284 -6.81 -25.66 9.18
C LEU A 284 -7.35 -25.78 10.62
N ALA A 285 -6.46 -25.54 11.59
CA ALA A 285 -6.69 -25.63 13.04
C ALA A 285 -7.32 -26.95 13.51
N GLY A 286 -7.16 -28.03 12.73
CA GLY A 286 -7.70 -29.35 13.03
C GLY A 286 -9.22 -29.46 12.84
N PHE A 287 -9.86 -28.49 12.22
CA PHE A 287 -11.32 -28.50 12.06
C PHE A 287 -11.77 -29.49 10.97
N PRO A 288 -12.80 -30.33 11.22
CA PRO A 288 -13.29 -31.31 10.25
C PRO A 288 -13.78 -30.71 8.92
N PHE A 289 -14.31 -29.48 8.96
CA PHE A 289 -14.76 -28.76 7.77
C PHE A 289 -13.61 -28.19 6.91
N PHE A 290 -12.35 -28.33 7.33
CA PHE A 290 -11.17 -28.08 6.49
C PHE A 290 -10.41 -29.37 6.14
N ARG A 291 -11.09 -30.53 6.24
CA ARG A 291 -10.58 -31.85 5.83
C ARG A 291 -11.36 -32.40 4.64
N ALA A 292 -11.64 -31.56 3.65
CA ALA A 292 -12.32 -31.98 2.43
C ALA A 292 -11.47 -33.06 1.72
N PRO A 293 -12.02 -34.24 1.42
CA PRO A 293 -11.23 -35.32 0.85
C PRO A 293 -11.12 -35.15 -0.67
N PHE A 294 -10.50 -34.09 -1.19
CA PHE A 294 -10.35 -33.87 -2.65
C PHE A 294 -9.59 -35.01 -3.34
N SER A 295 -9.92 -35.29 -4.61
CA SER A 295 -9.12 -36.19 -5.44
C SER A 295 -7.82 -35.51 -5.89
N ASP A 296 -6.84 -36.32 -6.30
CA ASP A 296 -5.62 -35.80 -6.94
C ASP A 296 -5.91 -35.09 -8.26
N GLU A 297 -6.98 -35.50 -8.96
CA GLU A 297 -7.46 -34.81 -10.16
C GLU A 297 -7.95 -33.39 -9.83
N ALA A 298 -8.73 -33.22 -8.75
CA ALA A 298 -9.17 -31.91 -8.29
C ALA A 298 -8.00 -31.04 -7.81
N LYS A 299 -7.09 -31.59 -6.99
CA LYS A 299 -5.86 -30.90 -6.56
C LYS A 299 -5.05 -30.43 -7.78
N SER A 300 -4.89 -31.28 -8.79
CA SER A 300 -4.19 -30.95 -10.04
C SER A 300 -4.88 -29.82 -10.82
N LYS A 301 -6.22 -29.84 -10.92
CA LYS A 301 -6.99 -28.76 -11.56
C LYS A 301 -6.86 -27.44 -10.83
N ILE A 302 -6.90 -27.44 -9.50
CA ILE A 302 -6.68 -26.22 -8.70
C ILE A 302 -5.27 -25.67 -8.97
N PHE A 303 -4.25 -26.53 -8.94
CA PHE A 303 -2.88 -26.15 -9.24
C PHE A 303 -2.73 -25.53 -10.63
N TRP A 304 -3.23 -26.18 -11.68
CA TRP A 304 -3.14 -25.68 -13.05
C TRP A 304 -3.98 -24.43 -13.28
N GLY A 305 -5.16 -24.33 -12.66
CA GLY A 305 -5.97 -23.12 -12.68
C GLY A 305 -5.20 -21.92 -12.12
N ALA A 306 -4.54 -22.11 -10.99
CA ALA A 306 -3.74 -21.04 -10.38
C ALA A 306 -2.47 -20.71 -11.18
N CYS A 307 -1.85 -21.68 -11.88
CA CYS A 307 -0.79 -21.38 -12.85
C CYS A 307 -1.28 -20.52 -14.02
N ILE A 308 -2.49 -20.77 -14.53
CA ILE A 308 -3.09 -19.96 -15.60
C ILE A 308 -3.36 -18.55 -15.07
N ASN A 309 -3.81 -18.42 -13.81
CA ASN A 309 -4.13 -17.14 -13.17
C ASN A 309 -2.98 -16.12 -13.25
N ILE A 310 -1.73 -16.58 -13.10
CA ILE A 310 -0.53 -15.74 -13.23
C ILE A 310 -0.51 -14.94 -14.54
N PHE A 311 -0.92 -15.57 -15.65
CA PHE A 311 -0.88 -14.94 -16.97
C PHE A 311 -2.14 -14.14 -17.30
N ILE A 312 -3.29 -14.54 -16.77
CA ILE A 312 -4.57 -13.90 -17.06
C ILE A 312 -4.92 -12.78 -16.08
N GLU A 313 -4.30 -12.75 -14.90
CA GLU A 313 -4.58 -11.81 -13.82
C GLU A 313 -3.29 -11.12 -13.34
N ASP A 314 -2.41 -11.84 -12.64
CA ASP A 314 -1.29 -11.24 -11.90
C ASP A 314 -0.37 -10.37 -12.79
N VAL A 315 0.10 -10.91 -13.91
CA VAL A 315 1.01 -10.18 -14.82
C VAL A 315 0.31 -8.97 -15.47
N PRO A 316 -0.88 -9.11 -16.11
CA PRO A 316 -1.63 -7.97 -16.62
C PRO A 316 -1.92 -6.89 -15.57
N GLN A 317 -2.30 -7.28 -14.35
CA GLN A 317 -2.58 -6.33 -13.28
C GLN A 317 -1.34 -5.51 -12.90
N VAL A 318 -0.18 -6.15 -12.69
CA VAL A 318 1.09 -5.44 -12.42
C VAL A 318 1.41 -4.47 -13.56
N ILE A 319 1.26 -4.90 -14.81
CA ILE A 319 1.48 -4.04 -16.00
C ILE A 319 0.54 -2.84 -15.96
N ILE A 320 -0.75 -3.04 -15.69
CA ILE A 320 -1.74 -1.95 -15.59
C ILE A 320 -1.35 -0.96 -14.50
N GLN A 321 -0.92 -1.42 -13.33
CA GLN A 321 -0.51 -0.54 -12.23
C GLN A 321 0.76 0.26 -12.57
N ILE A 322 1.73 -0.35 -13.25
CA ILE A 322 2.93 0.36 -13.74
C ILE A 322 2.55 1.41 -14.78
N LEU A 323 1.68 1.07 -15.74
CA LEU A 323 1.20 2.01 -16.76
C LEU A 323 0.39 3.15 -16.14
N TYR A 324 -0.44 2.85 -15.15
CA TYR A 324 -1.21 3.86 -14.42
C TYR A 324 -0.27 4.86 -13.74
N ARG A 325 0.78 4.38 -13.05
CA ARG A 325 1.81 5.26 -12.47
C ARG A 325 2.57 6.07 -13.54
N LYS A 326 2.77 5.50 -14.73
CA LYS A 326 3.44 6.19 -15.84
C LYS A 326 2.57 7.30 -16.44
N PHE A 327 1.27 7.09 -16.60
CA PHE A 327 0.38 8.04 -17.29
C PHE A 327 -0.31 9.05 -16.39
N THR A 328 -0.43 8.79 -15.09
CA THR A 328 -1.08 9.71 -14.15
C THR A 328 -0.19 10.93 -13.85
N VAL A 329 -0.81 12.12 -13.77
CA VAL A 329 -0.11 13.37 -13.45
C VAL A 329 0.15 13.53 -11.96
N SER A 330 -0.81 13.13 -11.11
CA SER A 330 -0.65 13.17 -9.65
C SER A 330 -1.10 11.88 -8.98
N TYR A 331 -0.28 11.37 -8.06
CA TYR A 331 -0.49 10.10 -7.37
C TYR A 331 -1.04 10.33 -5.95
N ASP A 332 -2.08 11.17 -5.84
CA ASP A 332 -2.65 11.66 -4.57
C ASP A 332 -3.59 10.64 -3.87
N ASN A 333 -3.82 9.50 -4.50
CA ASN A 333 -4.60 8.40 -3.97
C ASN A 333 -3.66 7.24 -3.61
N ILE A 334 -3.87 6.66 -2.41
CA ILE A 334 -3.06 5.54 -1.93
C ILE A 334 -3.49 4.19 -2.52
N ILE A 335 -4.71 4.09 -3.07
CA ILE A 335 -5.23 2.83 -3.62
C ILE A 335 -4.32 2.27 -4.71
N PRO A 336 -3.95 3.01 -5.78
CA PRO A 336 -3.05 2.50 -6.80
C PRO A 336 -1.67 2.06 -6.25
N LEU A 337 -1.18 2.73 -5.19
CA LEU A 337 0.07 2.32 -4.54
C LEU A 337 -0.07 0.94 -3.89
N LEU A 338 -1.15 0.77 -3.12
CA LEU A 338 -1.44 -0.48 -2.43
C LEU A 338 -1.71 -1.61 -3.42
N THR A 339 -2.46 -1.35 -4.50
CA THR A 339 -2.71 -2.32 -5.56
C THR A 339 -1.42 -2.71 -6.28
N LEU A 340 -0.50 -1.77 -6.57
CA LEU A 340 0.81 -2.09 -7.13
C LEU A 340 1.65 -2.97 -6.19
N ILE A 341 1.65 -2.69 -4.89
CA ILE A 341 2.37 -3.50 -3.90
C ILE A 341 1.73 -4.89 -3.78
N SER A 342 0.40 -4.96 -3.69
CA SER A 342 -0.35 -6.22 -3.58
C SER A 342 -0.10 -7.13 -4.77
N SER A 343 -0.34 -6.64 -5.98
CA SER A 343 -0.12 -7.37 -7.23
C SER A 343 1.33 -7.86 -7.38
N ALA A 344 2.33 -7.03 -7.01
CA ALA A 344 3.72 -7.46 -7.02
C ALA A 344 4.03 -8.56 -5.98
N VAL A 345 3.48 -8.44 -4.77
CA VAL A 345 3.65 -9.45 -3.70
C VAL A 345 2.99 -10.77 -4.11
N ASN A 346 1.76 -10.74 -4.60
CA ASN A 346 1.03 -11.93 -5.04
C ASN A 346 1.72 -12.61 -6.22
N LEU A 347 2.13 -11.86 -7.24
CA LEU A 347 2.91 -12.41 -8.36
C LEU A 347 4.19 -13.09 -7.85
N THR A 348 4.89 -12.49 -6.89
CA THR A 348 6.12 -13.06 -6.32
C THR A 348 5.84 -14.35 -5.55
N ILE A 349 4.82 -14.36 -4.70
CA ILE A 349 4.39 -15.54 -3.92
C ILE A 349 3.98 -16.67 -4.88
N ASN A 350 3.17 -16.36 -5.90
CA ASN A 350 2.68 -17.32 -6.88
C ASN A 350 3.83 -17.91 -7.69
N ILE A 351 4.75 -17.08 -8.22
CA ILE A 351 5.92 -17.56 -8.96
C ILE A 351 6.78 -18.48 -8.08
N ILE A 352 7.17 -18.02 -6.88
CA ILE A 352 8.05 -18.78 -5.99
C ILE A 352 7.39 -20.10 -5.56
N GLY A 353 6.11 -20.06 -5.16
CA GLY A 353 5.36 -21.24 -4.73
C GLY A 353 5.24 -22.28 -5.83
N ARG A 354 5.04 -21.86 -7.10
CA ARG A 354 4.97 -22.77 -8.24
C ARG A 354 6.33 -23.35 -8.64
N LEU A 355 7.38 -22.53 -8.64
CA LEU A 355 8.76 -22.99 -8.90
C LEU A 355 9.18 -24.04 -7.87
N TYR A 356 8.85 -23.83 -6.59
CA TYR A 356 9.14 -24.79 -5.54
C TYR A 356 8.43 -26.13 -5.78
N GLN A 357 7.11 -26.10 -6.03
CA GLN A 357 6.32 -27.31 -6.32
C GLN A 357 6.80 -28.05 -7.58
N ALA A 358 7.14 -27.32 -8.65
CA ALA A 358 7.66 -27.92 -9.88
C ALA A 358 9.02 -28.61 -9.64
N THR A 359 9.90 -27.97 -8.86
CA THR A 359 11.23 -28.51 -8.53
C THR A 359 11.11 -29.77 -7.67
N ASN A 360 10.22 -29.79 -6.67
CA ASN A 360 9.99 -30.98 -5.86
C ASN A 360 9.42 -32.14 -6.70
N ARG A 361 8.48 -31.88 -7.61
CA ARG A 361 7.96 -32.91 -8.53
C ARG A 361 9.04 -33.51 -9.43
N LEU A 362 9.94 -32.69 -9.97
CA LEU A 362 11.07 -33.16 -10.78
C LEU A 362 12.09 -33.98 -9.97
N ARG A 363 12.33 -33.59 -8.71
CA ARG A 363 13.25 -34.30 -7.80
C ARG A 363 12.70 -35.67 -7.40
N HIS A 364 11.41 -35.79 -7.13
CA HIS A 364 10.77 -37.07 -6.86
C HIS A 364 10.69 -37.97 -8.10
N SER A 365 10.44 -37.40 -9.28
CA SER A 365 10.45 -38.16 -10.55
C SER A 365 11.82 -38.75 -10.91
N ASN A 366 12.93 -38.15 -10.45
CA ASN A 366 14.29 -38.67 -10.65
C ASN A 366 14.76 -39.61 -9.52
N GLY A 367 14.03 -39.67 -8.40
CA GLY A 367 14.36 -40.50 -7.23
C GLY A 367 13.53 -41.79 -7.11
N SER A 368 12.46 -41.94 -7.89
CA SER A 368 11.59 -43.12 -7.87
C SER A 368 12.19 -44.29 -8.66
N GLN A 369 13.27 -44.85 -8.12
CA GLN A 369 13.61 -46.26 -8.24
C GLN A 369 13.87 -46.81 -6.83
N GLY A 370 12.85 -46.73 -5.97
CA GLY A 370 12.88 -47.37 -4.65
C GLY A 370 12.02 -46.70 -3.58
N SER A 371 11.09 -47.49 -3.03
CA SER A 371 10.36 -47.35 -1.76
C SER A 371 9.15 -46.41 -1.66
N ASN A 372 8.15 -46.96 -0.97
CA ASN A 372 6.75 -46.59 -0.84
C ASN A 372 6.49 -45.53 0.24
N ASP A 373 5.35 -44.85 0.06
CA ASP A 373 4.40 -44.31 1.05
C ASP A 373 4.96 -43.56 2.27
N ASP A 374 5.06 -42.23 2.13
CA ASP A 374 4.69 -41.27 3.18
C ASP A 374 4.34 -39.93 2.49
N ASP A 375 3.04 -39.74 2.20
CA ASP A 375 2.49 -38.52 1.60
C ASP A 375 2.33 -37.42 2.67
N THR A 376 3.39 -36.67 2.92
CA THR A 376 3.26 -35.30 3.42
C THR A 376 3.02 -34.38 2.22
N ASP A 377 1.75 -34.04 1.98
CA ASP A 377 1.31 -33.10 0.95
C ASP A 377 1.97 -31.72 1.17
N ASP A 378 2.98 -31.43 0.34
CA ASP A 378 3.76 -30.19 0.32
C ASP A 378 2.92 -29.04 -0.28
N PHE A 379 2.36 -28.23 0.63
CA PHE A 379 1.58 -27.05 0.30
C PHE A 379 2.52 -25.91 -0.11
N GLY A 380 2.48 -25.48 -1.37
CA GLY A 380 3.34 -24.40 -1.87
C GLY A 380 2.95 -22.99 -1.42
N GLY A 381 2.81 -22.79 -0.11
CA GLY A 381 2.95 -21.50 0.56
C GLY A 381 4.21 -21.52 1.42
N LEU A 382 4.79 -20.34 1.72
CA LEU A 382 6.00 -20.20 2.54
C LEU A 382 5.91 -20.99 3.86
N VAL A 383 6.51 -22.18 3.90
CA VAL A 383 6.65 -22.98 5.13
C VAL A 383 7.73 -22.33 5.99
N ALA A 384 7.38 -21.96 7.22
CA ALA A 384 8.37 -21.67 8.24
C ALA A 384 8.99 -23.00 8.68
N ALA A 385 10.29 -23.17 8.44
CA ALA A 385 11.04 -24.36 8.83
C ALA A 385 10.87 -24.64 10.34
N SER A 386 10.19 -25.73 10.68
CA SER A 386 10.30 -26.33 12.01
C SER A 386 11.65 -27.03 12.12
N SER A 387 12.40 -26.70 13.16
CA SER A 387 13.69 -27.32 13.46
C SER A 387 13.54 -28.80 13.79
N ASP A 388 13.90 -29.68 12.86
CA ASP A 388 14.04 -31.11 13.10
C ASP A 388 15.31 -31.38 13.91
N ALA A 389 15.13 -31.58 15.22
CA ALA A 389 16.18 -31.99 16.16
C ALA A 389 16.33 -33.52 16.26
N SER A 390 15.99 -34.29 15.21
CA SER A 390 16.00 -35.76 15.27
C SER A 390 17.11 -36.43 14.44
N SER A 391 17.82 -35.72 13.55
CA SER A 391 18.88 -36.33 12.73
C SER A 391 20.24 -36.41 13.45
N ASN A 392 20.51 -35.56 14.43
CA ASN A 392 21.85 -35.46 15.04
C ASN A 392 22.18 -36.53 16.09
N LYS A 393 21.30 -37.50 16.36
CA LYS A 393 21.54 -38.54 17.37
C LYS A 393 22.18 -39.81 16.80
N LYS A 394 22.13 -40.04 15.48
CA LYS A 394 22.72 -41.24 14.85
C LYS A 394 24.18 -41.07 14.41
N ASP A 395 24.63 -39.82 14.25
CA ASP A 395 25.99 -39.53 13.78
C ASP A 395 27.00 -39.31 14.93
N LEU A 396 26.52 -39.14 16.17
CA LEU A 396 27.38 -38.98 17.35
C LEU A 396 27.84 -40.31 17.98
N GLU A 397 27.14 -41.43 17.75
CA GLU A 397 27.53 -42.76 18.27
C GLU A 397 28.54 -43.50 17.39
N ARG A 398 28.92 -42.94 16.23
CA ARG A 398 29.85 -43.58 15.27
C ARG A 398 31.26 -43.00 15.25
N LEU A 399 31.57 -42.04 16.13
CA LEU A 399 32.90 -41.41 16.21
C LEU A 399 33.66 -41.69 17.52
N GLU A 400 33.12 -42.49 18.43
CA GLU A 400 33.81 -42.89 19.68
C GLU A 400 34.45 -44.29 19.67
N GLU A 401 34.36 -45.03 18.57
CA GLU A 401 35.06 -46.31 18.40
C GLU A 401 36.18 -46.19 17.34
N GLY A 402 37.31 -45.60 17.71
CA GLY A 402 38.48 -45.52 16.85
C GLY A 402 39.71 -44.92 17.53
N GLU A 403 40.65 -45.81 17.87
CA GLU A 403 42.07 -45.54 18.20
C GLU A 403 42.44 -44.93 19.56
N ASN A 404 42.66 -45.83 20.52
CA ASN A 404 43.78 -45.74 21.46
C ASN A 404 45.00 -46.44 20.84
N VAL A 405 46.15 -45.76 20.65
CA VAL A 405 47.51 -46.24 20.97
C VAL A 405 48.52 -45.06 20.91
N SER A 406 49.37 -45.04 21.94
CA SER A 406 50.35 -44.04 22.41
C SER A 406 51.58 -43.77 21.51
N ARG A 407 52.17 -42.56 21.63
CA ARG A 407 53.63 -42.36 21.80
C ARG A 407 54.05 -40.94 22.24
N GLU A 408 55.23 -40.90 22.86
CA GLU A 408 55.82 -39.93 23.78
C GLU A 408 56.46 -38.64 23.19
N ILE A 409 56.42 -37.60 24.04
CA ILE A 409 57.45 -36.61 24.44
C ILE A 409 58.26 -35.85 23.37
N GLY A 410 58.14 -34.51 23.44
CA GLY A 410 59.16 -33.54 23.05
C GLY A 410 58.67 -32.09 23.24
N ASN A 411 59.34 -31.31 24.09
CA ASN A 411 59.18 -29.86 24.30
C ASN A 411 60.60 -29.28 24.48
N PRO A 412 60.87 -27.96 24.46
CA PRO A 412 60.13 -26.79 23.95
C PRO A 412 60.99 -25.93 22.99
N GLU A 413 60.42 -24.86 22.38
CA GLU A 413 61.14 -23.57 22.31
C GLU A 413 60.25 -22.33 22.05
N SER A 414 60.61 -21.30 22.84
CA SER A 414 60.23 -19.88 22.93
C SER A 414 59.70 -19.10 21.72
N SER A 415 58.81 -18.13 22.00
CA SER A 415 58.94 -16.65 21.73
C SER A 415 57.68 -15.90 22.23
N GLN A 416 57.70 -15.25 23.40
CA GLN A 416 57.79 -13.78 23.64
C GLN A 416 56.57 -12.89 23.27
N ASN A 417 55.95 -12.31 24.32
CA ASN A 417 55.51 -10.92 24.62
C ASN A 417 54.66 -10.15 23.57
N TYR A 418 53.58 -9.40 23.89
CA TYR A 418 53.36 -8.35 24.90
C TYR A 418 51.83 -8.26 25.26
N LEU A 419 51.38 -8.24 26.53
CA LEU A 419 51.09 -7.07 27.41
C LEU A 419 50.46 -5.83 26.72
N GLY A 420 49.38 -5.21 27.20
CA GLY A 420 48.66 -5.28 28.48
C GLY A 420 47.25 -4.68 28.38
N ASP A 421 46.33 -5.19 29.21
CA ASP A 421 45.72 -4.51 30.38
C ASP A 421 44.55 -3.57 30.05
N VAL A 422 43.33 -3.96 30.44
CA VAL A 422 42.62 -3.43 31.63
C VAL A 422 41.62 -4.48 32.13
N LEU A 423 41.79 -4.89 33.38
CA LEU A 423 40.94 -5.81 34.14
C LEU A 423 39.72 -5.11 34.78
N LYS A 424 38.73 -5.97 35.10
CA LYS A 424 37.88 -6.02 36.31
C LYS A 424 36.39 -5.74 36.09
N LEU A 425 35.63 -6.84 36.06
CA LEU A 425 34.26 -6.89 36.60
C LEU A 425 34.25 -7.97 37.68
N ASP A 426 33.98 -7.54 38.90
CA ASP A 426 33.87 -8.35 40.09
C ASP A 426 32.44 -8.91 40.21
N LYS A 427 32.33 -10.17 40.62
CA LYS A 427 31.08 -10.85 40.95
C LYS A 427 30.74 -10.54 42.40
N ASN A 428 29.46 -10.31 42.71
CA ASN A 428 28.89 -10.77 43.97
C ASN A 428 27.37 -10.97 43.85
N ASP A 429 26.96 -12.17 44.23
CA ASP A 429 25.59 -12.59 44.53
C ASP A 429 25.11 -11.94 45.83
N GLU A 430 23.88 -11.45 45.88
CA GLU A 430 23.03 -11.56 47.08
C GLU A 430 21.54 -11.42 46.74
N LYS A 431 20.79 -12.47 47.08
CA LYS A 431 19.32 -12.51 47.19
C LYS A 431 18.85 -11.50 48.24
N LEU A 432 17.73 -10.80 48.02
CA LEU A 432 16.68 -10.56 49.04
C LEU A 432 15.44 -9.81 48.49
N GLY A 433 14.28 -10.43 48.69
CA GLY A 433 13.07 -9.78 49.21
C GLY A 433 12.33 -8.77 48.34
N LEU A 434 11.35 -9.25 47.57
CA LEU A 434 10.32 -8.44 46.91
C LEU A 434 9.18 -8.13 47.91
N ASP A 435 9.35 -7.11 48.75
CA ASP A 435 8.29 -6.58 49.64
C ASP A 435 8.37 -5.04 49.75
N ALA A 436 7.82 -4.35 48.76
CA ALA A 436 7.50 -2.91 48.73
C ALA A 436 6.83 -2.65 47.35
N VAL A 437 5.62 -2.10 47.15
CA VAL A 437 4.71 -1.30 47.94
C VAL A 437 3.30 -1.55 47.36
N LEU A 438 2.43 -2.22 48.13
CA LEU A 438 0.98 -2.19 47.96
C LEU A 438 0.38 -1.65 49.27
N ASN A 439 -0.64 -0.80 49.13
CA ASN A 439 -1.54 -0.26 50.17
C ASN A 439 -1.09 0.92 51.04
N LYS A 440 -1.44 2.12 50.56
CA LYS A 440 -2.16 3.20 51.27
C LYS A 440 -2.75 4.10 50.18
N SER A 441 -4.00 4.54 50.16
CA SER A 441 -5.03 4.66 51.20
C SER A 441 -6.36 5.01 50.52
N TYR A 442 -7.44 4.35 50.93
CA TYR A 442 -8.82 4.80 50.78
C TYR A 442 -9.13 5.90 51.82
N ASN A 443 -10.03 6.82 51.43
CA ASN A 443 -10.84 7.77 52.22
C ASN A 443 -10.42 9.26 52.32
N ALA A 444 -11.50 10.08 52.28
CA ALA A 444 -11.64 11.55 52.29
C ALA A 444 -11.42 12.22 50.91
N SER A 445 -12.31 13.05 50.36
CA SER A 445 -13.40 13.85 50.94
C SER A 445 -14.47 14.19 49.91
N ASN A 446 -15.71 14.25 50.38
CA ASN A 446 -16.84 14.95 49.78
C ASN A 446 -16.53 16.41 49.43
N GLY A 447 -17.17 16.91 48.37
CA GLY A 447 -17.49 18.34 48.19
C GLY A 447 -17.36 18.87 46.76
N ASN A 448 -18.37 18.70 45.91
CA ASN A 448 -19.25 19.80 45.49
C ASN A 448 -20.25 19.38 44.39
N LEU A 449 -21.47 19.91 44.54
CA LEU A 449 -22.58 19.83 43.60
C LEU A 449 -22.28 20.55 42.27
N GLY A 450 -22.85 20.04 41.17
CA GLY A 450 -22.94 20.79 39.91
C GLY A 450 -23.52 19.99 38.74
N ASN A 451 -24.86 19.95 38.67
CA ASN A 451 -25.72 19.92 37.47
C ASN A 451 -25.49 18.93 36.29
N ASP A 452 -26.48 18.04 36.15
CA ASP A 452 -27.39 17.94 34.99
C ASP A 452 -26.83 17.67 33.57
N GLN A 453 -27.04 16.43 33.09
CA GLN A 453 -28.01 16.06 32.04
C GLN A 453 -27.56 14.88 31.15
N ASN A 454 -28.46 13.89 31.04
CA ASN A 454 -28.71 13.01 29.89
C ASN A 454 -27.60 12.06 29.39
N LYS A 455 -27.54 10.87 30.00
CA LYS A 455 -27.14 9.62 29.33
C LYS A 455 -28.06 8.47 29.74
N ASN A 456 -29.18 8.32 29.04
CA ASN A 456 -29.95 7.06 28.98
C ASN A 456 -31.00 7.10 27.86
N LYS A 457 -30.59 6.78 26.63
CA LYS A 457 -31.50 6.30 25.57
C LYS A 457 -30.78 5.22 24.76
N GLY A 458 -30.76 4.01 25.31
CA GLY A 458 -30.23 2.82 24.65
C GLY A 458 -30.90 1.59 25.23
N MET A 459 -32.16 1.36 24.87
CA MET A 459 -32.87 0.06 24.90
C MET A 459 -34.37 0.27 24.77
N THR A 460 -34.86 0.53 23.54
CA THR A 460 -36.25 0.20 23.13
C THR A 460 -36.43 0.54 21.65
N PHE A 461 -35.93 -0.31 20.73
CA PHE A 461 -36.39 -0.25 19.33
C PHE A 461 -36.40 -1.61 18.59
N LEU A 462 -35.99 -2.71 19.22
CA LEU A 462 -36.04 -4.06 18.62
C LEU A 462 -37.17 -4.93 19.19
N LYS A 463 -38.40 -4.40 19.21
CA LYS A 463 -39.60 -5.22 19.49
C LYS A 463 -40.85 -4.78 18.73
N ARG A 464 -40.71 -4.19 17.54
CA ARG A 464 -41.87 -3.78 16.73
C ARG A 464 -41.63 -3.81 15.20
N MET A 465 -41.04 -4.89 14.68
CA MET A 465 -41.02 -5.16 13.23
C MET A 465 -41.16 -6.66 12.89
N VAL A 466 -41.99 -7.38 13.65
CA VAL A 466 -42.60 -8.65 13.20
C VAL A 466 -44.09 -8.58 13.55
N SER A 467 -44.86 -7.90 12.70
CA SER A 467 -46.32 -8.08 12.53
C SER A 467 -46.83 -7.09 11.48
N ARG A 468 -47.64 -7.61 10.55
CA ARG A 468 -48.34 -6.98 9.39
C ARG A 468 -47.58 -7.17 8.08
N LYS A 469 -47.92 -8.22 7.32
CA LYS A 469 -49.05 -8.28 6.36
C LYS A 469 -48.83 -7.30 5.21
N GLU A 470 -48.32 -7.82 4.10
CA GLU A 470 -49.10 -8.15 2.90
C GLU A 470 -48.56 -9.43 2.28
#